data_AF-A0A814U7C9-F1
#
_entry.id   AF-A0A814U7C9-F1
#
_cell.length_a   1.000
_cell.length_b   1.000
_cell.length_c   1.000
_cell.angle_alpha   90.00
_cell.angle_beta   90.00
_cell.angle_gamma   90.00
#
_symmetry.space_group_name_H-M   'P 1'
#
loop_
_entity.id
_entity.type
_entity.pdbx_description
1 polymer ?
#
loop_
_entity_poly.entity_id
_entity_poly.type
_entity_poly.pdbx_seq_one_letter_code
_entity_poly.pdbx_strand_id
1 'polypeptide(L)'
;MTNDDIIILESHTLFDKLPKEIIFNIFNYLSCNDIIYTFFLFNSRLNHLLLEHEHYLNNLELPITNLNYWQNILSIIGSKIKTLKISTIDLSLSLDLFPNIKSIIITSLYGLSNRSLQTLLASKQFQILHTFKIKSKNYLKPRSSLFCDNFEHYLFTKIFNEENLLEIFEYLTLTTLFSRKILNNLQINSSLLSLTLYLYEFIYIFSVLQYTPNLIYLNVKTTLSDTHKKQNECININNIKLKQLYLTFVMKHSTRLQNVDQQLDFLHLISDIKLFSSTLICLSMNFVDLNINDIDEFPLNGFTLQHQLLESMIELKQFYL
;
A
#
# COMPACT_ATOMS: atom_id res chain seq x y z
N MET A 1 39.32 49.53 7.45
CA MET A 1 39.12 48.41 8.38
C MET A 1 38.13 47.49 7.68
N THR A 2 38.65 46.76 6.67
CA THR A 2 38.82 45.29 6.66
C THR A 2 37.44 44.63 6.72
N ASN A 3 36.75 44.47 5.58
CA ASN A 3 36.86 43.30 4.69
C ASN A 3 37.27 42.04 5.47
N ASP A 4 36.33 41.56 6.29
CA ASP A 4 36.32 40.17 6.71
C ASP A 4 35.87 39.34 5.51
N ASP A 5 36.85 39.06 4.64
CA ASP A 5 36.75 37.93 3.73
C ASP A 5 36.52 36.69 4.59
N ILE A 6 35.34 36.10 4.46
CA ILE A 6 35.10 34.73 4.93
C ILE A 6 36.01 33.85 4.06
N ILE A 7 37.21 33.61 4.56
CA ILE A 7 38.11 32.58 4.04
C ILE A 7 37.39 31.25 4.31
N ILE A 8 36.69 30.75 3.30
CA ILE A 8 36.38 29.32 3.23
C ILE A 8 37.76 28.66 3.09
N LEU A 9 38.32 28.21 4.21
CA LEU A 9 39.46 27.30 4.16
C LEU A 9 38.98 26.05 3.41
N GLU A 10 39.39 25.91 2.16
CA GLU A 10 39.36 24.64 1.44
C GLU A 10 40.30 23.69 2.19
N SER A 11 39.79 23.02 3.21
CA SER A 11 40.48 21.89 3.81
C SER A 11 40.52 20.80 2.75
N HIS A 12 41.69 20.57 2.13
CA HIS A 12 41.87 19.43 1.23
C HIS A 12 41.66 18.14 2.01
N THR A 13 40.52 17.52 1.79
CA THR A 13 40.13 16.28 2.43
C THR A 13 40.70 15.11 1.64
N LEU A 14 40.82 13.93 2.26
CA LEU A 14 41.27 12.72 1.58
C LEU A 14 40.36 12.39 0.38
N PHE A 15 39.07 12.74 0.45
CA PHE A 15 38.09 12.56 -0.62
C PHE A 15 38.39 13.38 -1.88
N ASP A 16 39.04 14.54 -1.75
CA ASP A 16 39.40 15.38 -2.89
C ASP A 16 40.46 14.72 -3.80
N LYS A 17 41.20 13.75 -3.27
CA LYS A 17 42.26 13.03 -3.99
C LYS A 17 41.81 11.67 -4.52
N LEU A 18 40.67 11.14 -4.06
CA LEU A 18 40.19 9.83 -4.51
C LEU A 18 39.72 9.90 -5.97
N PRO A 19 40.00 8.88 -6.79
CA PRO A 19 39.37 8.71 -8.11
C PRO A 19 37.84 8.61 -8.01
N LYS A 20 37.13 9.00 -9.08
CA LYS A 20 35.65 8.97 -9.13
C LYS A 20 35.11 7.56 -8.90
N GLU A 21 35.80 6.56 -9.44
CA GLU A 21 35.45 5.15 -9.37
C GLU A 21 35.46 4.65 -7.92
N ILE A 22 36.43 5.09 -7.11
CA ILE A 22 36.50 4.74 -5.68
C ILE A 22 35.35 5.41 -4.92
N ILE A 23 35.05 6.67 -5.23
CA ILE A 23 33.93 7.40 -4.62
C ILE A 23 32.59 6.71 -4.94
N PHE A 24 32.37 6.30 -6.20
CA PHE A 24 31.17 5.55 -6.57
C PHE A 24 31.11 4.18 -5.91
N ASN A 25 32.24 3.49 -5.78
CA ASN A 25 32.28 2.25 -5.01
C ASN A 25 31.86 2.48 -3.55
N ILE A 26 32.27 3.58 -2.92
CA ILE A 26 31.81 3.93 -1.56
C ILE A 26 30.30 4.20 -1.56
N PHE A 27 29.78 4.99 -2.51
CA PHE A 27 28.35 5.29 -2.60
C PHE A 27 27.50 4.04 -2.77
N ASN A 28 27.98 3.02 -3.50
CA ASN A 28 27.28 1.74 -3.66
C ASN A 28 27.03 0.99 -2.33
N TYR A 29 27.78 1.29 -1.26
CA TYR A 29 27.58 0.70 0.07
C TYR A 29 26.73 1.56 1.00
N LEU A 30 26.33 2.76 0.58
CA LEU A 30 25.66 3.74 1.42
C LEU A 30 24.20 3.92 1.01
N SER A 31 23.36 4.33 1.96
CA SER A 31 22.00 4.76 1.64
C SER A 31 22.02 6.14 0.98
N CYS A 32 20.96 6.47 0.23
CA CYS A 32 20.76 7.82 -0.33
C CYS A 32 20.92 8.91 0.76
N ASN A 33 20.36 8.67 1.94
CA ASN A 33 20.43 9.58 3.07
C ASN A 33 21.87 9.79 3.55
N ASP A 34 22.63 8.71 3.72
CA ASP A 34 24.03 8.79 4.16
C ASP A 34 24.87 9.53 3.12
N ILE A 35 24.62 9.27 1.83
CA ILE A 35 25.28 9.94 0.72
C ILE A 35 25.03 11.45 0.78
N ILE A 36 23.76 11.85 0.89
CA ILE A 36 23.37 13.26 0.92
C ILE A 36 23.95 13.95 2.17
N TYR A 37 23.72 13.35 3.34
CA TYR A 37 24.11 13.93 4.61
C TYR A 37 25.63 14.11 4.73
N THR A 38 26.40 13.13 4.24
CA THR A 38 27.86 13.11 4.39
C THR A 38 28.57 13.89 3.29
N PHE A 39 28.10 13.82 2.04
CA PHE A 39 28.90 14.26 0.89
C PHE A 39 28.33 15.44 0.12
N PHE A 40 27.02 15.71 0.20
CA PHE A 40 26.39 16.71 -0.68
C PHE A 40 26.87 18.14 -0.42
N LEU A 41 27.11 18.49 0.85
CA LEU A 41 27.64 19.80 1.25
C LEU A 41 29.12 19.74 1.65
N PHE A 42 29.78 18.60 1.44
CA PHE A 42 31.15 18.40 1.89
C PHE A 42 32.14 19.19 1.03
N ASN A 43 32.04 19.06 -0.29
CA ASN A 43 32.76 19.90 -1.24
C ASN A 43 32.02 19.97 -2.59
N SER A 44 32.41 20.95 -3.42
CA SER A 44 31.79 21.20 -4.73
C SER A 44 31.96 20.03 -5.71
N ARG A 45 33.10 19.33 -5.64
CA ARG A 45 33.39 18.17 -6.50
C ARG A 45 32.39 17.03 -6.27
N LEU A 46 32.15 16.65 -5.03
CA LEU A 46 31.23 15.57 -4.66
C LEU A 46 29.79 15.97 -4.94
N ASN A 47 29.42 17.23 -4.68
CA ASN A 47 28.13 17.77 -5.06
C ASN A 47 27.87 17.59 -6.57
N HIS A 48 28.83 18.00 -7.41
CA HIS A 48 28.73 17.86 -8.86
C HIS A 48 28.59 16.39 -9.29
N LEU A 49 29.40 15.50 -8.71
CA LEU A 49 29.33 14.06 -9.00
C LEU A 49 27.95 13.49 -8.68
N LEU A 50 27.37 13.84 -7.54
CA LEU A 50 26.05 13.39 -7.13
C LEU A 50 24.95 13.93 -8.04
N LEU A 51 25.05 15.19 -8.45
CA LEU A 51 24.09 15.79 -9.36
C LEU A 51 24.15 15.18 -10.77
N GLU A 52 25.31 14.76 -11.26
CA GLU A 52 25.43 14.03 -12.54
C GLU A 52 24.89 12.59 -12.44
N HIS A 53 24.91 11.98 -11.25
CA HIS A 53 24.63 10.56 -11.03
C HIS A 53 23.37 10.37 -10.16
N GLU A 54 22.23 10.83 -10.70
CA GLU A 54 20.96 10.96 -9.96
C GLU A 54 20.41 9.65 -9.38
N HIS A 55 20.86 8.49 -9.88
CA HIS A 55 20.42 7.19 -9.37
C HIS A 55 20.76 7.01 -7.88
N TYR A 56 21.82 7.65 -7.37
CA TYR A 56 22.14 7.67 -5.93
C TYR A 56 21.16 8.50 -5.10
N LEU A 57 20.46 9.46 -5.73
CA LEU A 57 19.53 10.38 -5.07
C LEU A 57 18.07 9.91 -5.19
N ASN A 58 17.80 8.83 -5.92
CA ASN A 58 16.44 8.44 -6.31
C ASN A 58 15.56 8.00 -5.12
N ASN A 59 16.14 7.39 -4.10
CA ASN A 59 15.41 6.70 -3.02
C ASN A 59 15.70 7.34 -1.66
N LEU A 60 15.00 8.42 -1.35
CA LEU A 60 15.20 9.18 -0.10
C LEU A 60 14.30 8.65 1.01
N GLU A 61 14.85 8.47 2.21
CA GLU A 61 14.07 8.37 3.44
C GLU A 61 13.86 9.76 4.06
N LEU A 62 12.63 10.10 4.40
CA LEU A 62 12.29 11.41 4.94
C LEU A 62 13.06 11.62 6.26
N PRO A 63 13.85 12.68 6.37
CA PRO A 63 14.64 12.94 7.56
C PRO A 63 13.76 13.29 8.77
N ILE A 64 14.12 12.74 9.92
CA ILE A 64 13.40 12.94 11.19
C ILE A 64 13.95 14.16 11.95
N THR A 65 15.21 14.51 11.68
CA THR A 65 15.97 15.54 12.41
C THR A 65 16.53 16.58 11.44
N ASN A 66 16.84 17.77 11.96
CA ASN A 66 17.46 18.86 11.20
C ASN A 66 16.61 19.28 9.97
N LEU A 67 15.31 19.47 10.15
CA LEU A 67 14.38 19.79 9.05
C LEU A 67 14.81 21.03 8.25
N ASN A 68 15.36 22.07 8.90
CA ASN A 68 15.86 23.26 8.20
C ASN A 68 17.04 22.95 7.26
N TYR A 69 17.96 22.08 7.71
CA TYR A 69 19.08 21.62 6.88
C TYR A 69 18.56 20.87 5.65
N TRP A 70 17.58 20.00 5.87
CA TRP A 70 16.99 19.22 4.79
C TRP A 70 16.16 20.06 3.84
N GLN A 71 15.40 21.06 4.29
CA GLN A 71 14.67 21.96 3.40
C GLN A 71 15.59 22.62 2.36
N ASN A 72 16.76 23.11 2.80
CA ASN A 72 17.75 23.70 1.91
C ASN A 72 18.26 22.70 0.88
N ILE A 73 18.67 21.50 1.32
CA ILE A 73 19.14 20.46 0.39
C ILE A 73 18.04 20.00 -0.57
N LEU A 74 16.83 19.75 -0.06
CA LEU A 74 15.69 19.28 -0.83
C LEU A 74 15.24 20.30 -1.89
N SER A 75 15.42 21.60 -1.65
CA SER A 75 15.21 22.61 -2.68
C SER A 75 16.11 22.43 -3.92
N ILE A 76 17.27 21.76 -3.76
CA ILE A 76 18.25 21.54 -4.83
C ILE A 76 18.05 20.17 -5.47
N ILE A 77 17.89 19.11 -4.66
CA ILE A 77 17.84 17.72 -5.16
C ILE A 77 16.43 17.14 -5.27
N GLY A 78 15.42 17.85 -4.78
CA GLY A 78 14.05 17.33 -4.64
C GLY A 78 13.44 16.83 -5.94
N SER A 79 13.73 17.50 -7.06
CA SER A 79 13.30 17.09 -8.40
C SER A 79 13.93 15.78 -8.89
N LYS A 80 15.02 15.30 -8.27
CA LYS A 80 15.72 14.07 -8.66
C LYS A 80 15.20 12.84 -7.92
N ILE A 81 14.46 13.06 -6.83
CA ILE A 81 13.91 12.00 -5.99
C ILE A 81 12.63 11.49 -6.64
N LYS A 82 12.60 10.19 -6.97
CA LYS A 82 11.39 9.53 -7.50
C LYS A 82 10.72 8.65 -6.46
N THR A 83 11.46 8.21 -5.44
CA THR A 83 10.93 7.38 -4.35
C THR A 83 11.18 8.04 -3.01
N LEU A 84 10.11 8.25 -2.25
CA LEU A 84 10.15 8.76 -0.89
C LEU A 84 9.70 7.67 0.09
N LYS A 85 10.57 7.35 1.04
CA LYS A 85 10.25 6.50 2.18
C LYS A 85 9.96 7.37 3.38
N ILE A 86 8.87 7.11 4.09
CA ILE A 86 8.44 7.91 5.23
C ILE A 86 8.31 6.98 6.43
N SER A 87 9.27 7.05 7.35
CA SER A 87 9.29 6.26 8.58
C SER A 87 8.76 7.02 9.80
N THR A 88 8.48 8.31 9.64
CA THR A 88 8.08 9.24 10.69
C THR A 88 6.57 9.40 10.79
N ILE A 89 6.12 9.83 11.98
CA ILE A 89 4.74 10.28 12.19
C ILE A 89 4.55 11.71 11.64
N ASP A 90 5.64 12.49 11.61
CA ASP A 90 5.63 13.86 11.11
C ASP A 90 5.83 13.92 9.60
N LEU A 91 4.87 14.56 8.93
CA LEU A 91 4.81 14.84 7.49
C LEU A 91 4.95 16.36 7.24
N SER A 92 5.79 17.02 8.02
CA SER A 92 5.99 18.48 7.99
C SER A 92 6.63 18.99 6.70
N LEU A 93 7.32 18.14 5.94
CA LEU A 93 7.89 18.50 4.64
C LEU A 93 6.82 18.43 3.54
N SER A 94 6.65 19.54 2.81
CA SER A 94 5.71 19.59 1.68
C SER A 94 6.15 18.66 0.55
N LEU A 95 5.18 17.94 -0.03
CA LEU A 95 5.41 17.16 -1.25
C LEU A 95 5.76 18.03 -2.47
N ASP A 96 5.54 19.34 -2.40
CA ASP A 96 5.95 20.27 -3.46
C ASP A 96 7.45 20.30 -3.71
N LEU A 97 8.25 19.85 -2.73
CA LEU A 97 9.70 19.68 -2.88
C LEU A 97 10.05 18.52 -3.83
N PHE A 98 9.11 17.62 -4.15
CA PHE A 98 9.36 16.41 -4.93
C PHE A 98 8.49 16.37 -6.20
N PRO A 99 8.70 17.27 -7.18
CA PRO A 99 7.81 17.39 -8.34
C PRO A 99 7.79 16.14 -9.25
N ASN A 100 8.84 15.30 -9.21
CA ASN A 100 8.97 14.11 -10.05
C ASN A 100 8.74 12.80 -9.27
N ILE A 101 8.12 12.89 -8.10
CA ILE A 101 7.88 11.73 -7.26
C ILE A 101 6.95 10.73 -7.96
N LYS A 102 7.34 9.47 -7.94
CA LYS A 102 6.60 8.34 -8.52
C LYS A 102 6.14 7.36 -7.47
N SER A 103 6.87 7.27 -6.35
CA SER A 103 6.60 6.27 -5.32
C SER A 103 6.69 6.90 -3.93
N ILE A 104 5.67 6.65 -3.11
CA ILE A 104 5.70 6.92 -1.67
C ILE A 104 5.49 5.61 -0.91
N ILE A 105 6.38 5.33 0.03
CA ILE A 105 6.33 4.16 0.90
C ILE A 105 6.36 4.64 2.34
N ILE A 106 5.25 4.49 3.03
CA ILE A 106 5.11 4.86 4.43
C ILE A 106 5.31 3.60 5.28
N THR A 107 6.23 3.65 6.23
CA THR A 107 6.47 2.59 7.21
C THR A 107 6.28 3.15 8.60
N SER A 108 5.13 2.90 9.24
CA SER A 108 4.88 3.40 10.59
C SER A 108 4.65 2.26 11.57
N LEU A 109 5.34 2.32 12.71
CA LEU A 109 5.08 1.42 13.84
C LEU A 109 3.78 1.76 14.56
N TYR A 110 3.32 3.02 14.48
CA TYR A 110 2.19 3.53 15.24
C TYR A 110 1.01 3.98 14.37
N GLY A 111 1.10 3.78 13.04
CA GLY A 111 0.19 4.37 12.07
C GLY A 111 0.52 5.84 11.76
N LEU A 112 -0.22 6.42 10.82
CA LEU A 112 -0.21 7.86 10.56
C LEU A 112 -1.53 8.48 11.04
N SER A 113 -1.49 9.75 11.43
CA SER A 113 -2.73 10.46 11.71
C SER A 113 -3.53 10.67 10.41
N ASN A 114 -4.86 10.61 10.51
CA ASN A 114 -5.74 10.87 9.36
C ASN A 114 -5.48 12.26 8.75
N ARG A 115 -5.14 13.25 9.58
CA ARG A 115 -4.82 14.61 9.11
C ARG A 115 -3.59 14.61 8.22
N SER A 116 -2.51 13.95 8.63
CA SER A 116 -1.27 13.90 7.85
C SER A 116 -1.47 13.16 6.53
N LEU A 117 -2.24 12.06 6.55
CA LEU A 117 -2.61 11.34 5.33
C LEU A 117 -3.50 12.19 4.41
N GLN A 118 -4.48 12.92 4.95
CA GLN A 118 -5.31 13.83 4.14
C GLN A 118 -4.47 14.89 3.44
N THR A 119 -3.51 15.49 4.14
CA THR A 119 -2.59 16.46 3.54
C THR A 119 -1.78 15.86 2.40
N LEU A 120 -1.31 14.62 2.56
CA LEU A 120 -0.58 13.89 1.52
C LEU A 120 -1.46 13.63 0.29
N LEU A 121 -2.67 13.10 0.50
CA LEU A 121 -3.64 12.78 -0.56
C LEU A 121 -4.20 14.01 -1.28
N ALA A 122 -4.18 15.17 -0.62
CA ALA A 122 -4.61 16.45 -1.20
C ALA A 122 -3.55 17.09 -2.10
N SER A 123 -2.29 16.67 -2.01
CA SER A 123 -1.19 17.23 -2.80
C SER A 123 -1.34 16.87 -4.28
N LYS A 124 -0.93 17.79 -5.17
CA LYS A 124 -0.94 17.57 -6.62
C LYS A 124 -0.03 16.41 -7.04
N GLN A 125 1.06 16.22 -6.29
CA GLN A 125 2.01 15.14 -6.51
C GLN A 125 1.37 13.76 -6.31
N PHE A 126 0.29 13.65 -5.52
CA PHE A 126 -0.41 12.37 -5.37
C PHE A 126 -0.99 11.85 -6.69
N GLN A 127 -1.52 12.73 -7.54
CA GLN A 127 -2.14 12.34 -8.82
C GLN A 127 -1.15 11.69 -9.80
N ILE A 128 0.14 12.05 -9.70
CA ILE A 128 1.21 11.55 -10.57
C ILE A 128 1.96 10.34 -9.98
N LEU A 129 1.61 9.89 -8.77
CA LEU A 129 2.24 8.71 -8.19
C LEU A 129 1.86 7.46 -8.98
N HIS A 130 2.85 6.62 -9.27
CA HIS A 130 2.64 5.27 -9.76
C HIS A 130 2.47 4.27 -8.60
N THR A 131 3.06 4.56 -7.43
CA THR A 131 3.06 3.64 -6.29
C THR A 131 2.81 4.36 -4.98
N PHE A 132 1.85 3.88 -4.21
CA PHE A 132 1.57 4.37 -2.87
C PHE A 132 1.38 3.18 -1.92
N LYS A 133 2.25 3.05 -0.93
CA LYS A 133 2.26 1.93 0.01
C LYS A 133 2.28 2.43 1.44
N ILE A 134 1.44 1.85 2.28
CA ILE A 134 1.44 2.08 3.73
C ILE A 134 1.61 0.73 4.42
N LYS A 135 2.77 0.57 5.06
CA LYS A 135 3.14 -0.58 5.88
C LYS A 135 3.00 -0.17 7.35
N SER A 136 1.86 -0.48 7.95
CA SER A 136 1.66 -0.31 9.40
C SER A 136 1.75 -1.66 10.11
N LYS A 137 2.56 -1.73 11.18
CA LYS A 137 2.60 -2.93 12.05
C LYS A 137 1.50 -2.94 13.09
N ASN A 138 1.00 -1.76 13.50
CA ASN A 138 -0.05 -1.65 14.50
C ASN A 138 -1.38 -1.23 13.89
N TYR A 139 -2.37 -2.07 14.18
CA TYR A 139 -3.78 -1.87 13.89
C TYR A 139 -4.35 -0.88 14.90
N LEU A 140 -4.30 0.41 14.63
CA LEU A 140 -5.04 1.37 15.44
C LEU A 140 -6.54 1.11 15.25
N LYS A 141 -7.17 0.23 16.03
CA LYS A 141 -8.62 0.18 16.14
C LYS A 141 -9.09 1.61 16.47
N PRO A 142 -9.83 2.29 15.59
CA PRO A 142 -10.36 3.59 15.89
C PRO A 142 -11.36 3.40 17.02
N ARG A 143 -11.21 4.16 18.11
CA ARG A 143 -12.10 4.08 19.27
C ARG A 143 -13.49 4.68 19.03
N SER A 144 -13.88 4.98 17.79
CA SER A 144 -15.24 5.43 17.45
C SER A 144 -15.55 5.19 15.97
N SER A 145 -16.67 4.51 15.69
CA SER A 145 -17.11 4.11 14.35
C SER A 145 -17.56 5.26 13.43
N LEU A 146 -17.91 6.43 14.00
CA LEU A 146 -18.52 7.52 13.23
C LEU A 146 -17.51 8.42 12.48
N PHE A 147 -16.24 8.46 12.89
CA PHE A 147 -15.22 9.31 12.27
C PHE A 147 -14.41 8.60 11.17
N CYS A 148 -14.48 7.28 11.10
CA CYS A 148 -13.70 6.48 10.14
C CYS A 148 -14.25 6.54 8.72
N ASP A 149 -15.58 6.52 8.58
CA ASP A 149 -16.25 6.51 7.28
C ASP A 149 -15.82 7.69 6.38
N ASN A 150 -15.62 8.88 6.94
CA ASN A 150 -15.29 10.07 6.16
C ASN A 150 -13.85 10.06 5.60
N PHE A 151 -12.88 9.62 6.40
CA PHE A 151 -11.49 9.56 5.93
C PHE A 151 -11.31 8.45 4.89
N GLU A 152 -11.95 7.31 5.10
CA GLU A 152 -11.85 6.16 4.19
C GLU A 152 -12.53 6.45 2.87
N HIS A 153 -13.70 7.10 2.90
CA HIS A 153 -14.32 7.62 1.69
C HIS A 153 -13.40 8.57 0.94
N TYR A 154 -12.75 9.52 1.65
CA TYR A 154 -11.78 10.43 1.04
C TYR A 154 -10.57 9.71 0.43
N LEU A 155 -10.02 8.71 1.14
CA LEU A 155 -8.90 7.91 0.66
C LEU A 155 -9.27 7.15 -0.61
N PHE A 156 -10.39 6.43 -0.62
CA PHE A 156 -10.81 5.62 -1.77
C PHE A 156 -11.24 6.48 -2.96
N THR A 157 -11.97 7.58 -2.73
CA THR A 157 -12.28 8.54 -3.81
C THR A 157 -11.02 9.11 -4.44
N LYS A 158 -9.95 9.31 -3.66
CA LYS A 158 -8.64 9.67 -4.21
C LYS A 158 -8.06 8.52 -5.01
N ILE A 159 -7.91 7.31 -4.46
CA ILE A 159 -7.26 6.17 -5.13
C ILE A 159 -7.93 5.80 -6.46
N PHE A 160 -9.26 5.71 -6.47
CA PHE A 160 -10.06 5.31 -7.63
C PHE A 160 -10.38 6.47 -8.58
N ASN A 161 -9.85 7.68 -8.34
CA ASN A 161 -10.02 8.79 -9.27
C ASN A 161 -9.43 8.44 -10.65
N GLU A 162 -10.17 8.74 -11.71
CA GLU A 162 -9.79 8.41 -13.09
C GLU A 162 -8.57 9.18 -13.60
N GLU A 163 -8.28 10.34 -13.01
CA GLU A 163 -7.13 11.19 -13.36
C GLU A 163 -5.80 10.69 -12.76
N ASN A 164 -5.84 9.72 -11.85
CA ASN A 164 -4.64 9.24 -11.18
C ASN A 164 -3.81 8.27 -12.04
N LEU A 165 -2.49 8.39 -11.94
CA LEU A 165 -1.53 7.46 -12.54
C LEU A 165 -1.18 6.27 -11.62
N LEU A 166 -1.93 6.08 -10.54
CA LEU A 166 -1.60 5.11 -9.50
C LEU A 166 -1.79 3.67 -10.02
N GLU A 167 -0.67 2.95 -10.13
CA GLU A 167 -0.63 1.55 -10.58
C GLU A 167 -0.64 0.57 -9.40
N ILE A 168 0.00 0.93 -8.29
CA ILE A 168 0.17 0.08 -7.11
C ILE A 168 -0.33 0.81 -5.87
N PHE A 169 -1.34 0.24 -5.22
CA PHE A 169 -1.82 0.68 -3.91
C PHE A 169 -1.72 -0.45 -2.88
N GLU A 170 -1.06 -0.18 -1.76
CA GLU A 170 -1.01 -1.10 -0.61
C GLU A 170 -1.44 -0.41 0.69
N TYR A 171 -2.57 -0.84 1.26
CA TYR A 171 -3.06 -0.37 2.55
C TYR A 171 -3.84 -1.46 3.30
N LEU A 172 -3.13 -2.27 4.08
CA LEU A 172 -3.73 -3.25 4.97
C LEU A 172 -3.86 -2.67 6.37
N THR A 173 -4.99 -2.06 6.68
CA THR A 173 -5.37 -1.74 8.06
C THR A 173 -6.71 -2.39 8.37
N LEU A 174 -6.88 -2.98 9.56
CA LEU A 174 -8.13 -3.62 10.01
C LEU A 174 -9.32 -2.64 10.12
N THR A 175 -9.08 -1.37 9.82
CA THR A 175 -9.99 -0.26 10.09
C THR A 175 -10.73 0.16 8.83
N THR A 176 -10.16 -0.05 7.64
CA THR A 176 -10.75 0.42 6.39
C THR A 176 -11.99 -0.34 6.01
N LEU A 177 -13.14 0.27 6.22
CA LEU A 177 -14.43 -0.20 5.78
C LEU A 177 -14.64 0.27 4.35
N PHE A 178 -14.14 -0.48 3.37
CA PHE A 178 -14.71 -0.36 2.03
C PHE A 178 -16.18 -0.80 2.11
N SER A 179 -17.10 0.16 2.12
CA SER A 179 -18.53 -0.07 2.36
C SER A 179 -19.36 0.35 1.17
N ARG A 180 -20.60 -0.14 1.09
CA ARG A 180 -21.56 0.20 0.03
C ARG A 180 -21.77 1.71 -0.17
N LYS A 181 -21.65 2.52 0.88
CA LYS A 181 -21.76 3.98 0.75
C LYS A 181 -20.64 4.60 -0.08
N ILE A 182 -19.45 4.01 -0.04
CA ILE A 182 -18.29 4.48 -0.78
C ILE A 182 -18.48 4.20 -2.28
N LEU A 183 -19.15 3.10 -2.62
CA LEU A 183 -19.27 2.58 -3.99
C LEU A 183 -20.05 3.47 -4.95
N ASN A 184 -21.13 4.09 -4.51
CA ASN A 184 -22.06 4.77 -5.43
C ASN A 184 -21.44 5.96 -6.18
N ASN A 185 -20.26 6.44 -5.77
CA ASN A 185 -19.63 7.67 -6.28
C ASN A 185 -18.18 7.48 -6.76
N LEU A 186 -17.66 6.25 -6.85
CA LEU A 186 -16.28 6.06 -7.30
C LEU A 186 -16.17 6.20 -8.82
N GLN A 187 -15.15 6.92 -9.27
CA GLN A 187 -14.71 6.89 -10.66
C GLN A 187 -13.82 5.65 -10.89
N ILE A 188 -13.49 5.37 -12.15
CA ILE A 188 -12.68 4.19 -12.52
C ILE A 188 -11.24 4.62 -12.72
N ASN A 189 -10.34 4.18 -11.84
CA ASN A 189 -8.90 4.27 -12.08
C ASN A 189 -8.45 3.09 -12.94
N SER A 190 -8.28 3.33 -14.23
CA SER A 190 -7.84 2.31 -15.19
C SER A 190 -6.34 1.98 -15.11
N SER A 191 -5.54 2.81 -14.45
CA SER A 191 -4.10 2.61 -14.28
C SER A 191 -3.78 1.57 -13.21
N LEU A 192 -4.72 1.27 -12.30
CA LEU A 192 -4.48 0.40 -11.16
C LEU A 192 -4.27 -1.06 -11.58
N LEU A 193 -3.09 -1.59 -11.30
CA LEU A 193 -2.65 -2.96 -11.63
C LEU A 193 -2.52 -3.86 -10.40
N SER A 194 -2.19 -3.29 -9.25
CA SER A 194 -1.99 -4.03 -8.00
C SER A 194 -2.66 -3.33 -6.83
N LEU A 195 -3.46 -4.10 -6.09
CA LEU A 195 -4.26 -3.59 -4.99
C LEU A 195 -4.13 -4.49 -3.77
N THR A 196 -3.78 -3.90 -2.63
CA THR A 196 -3.75 -4.60 -1.33
C THR A 196 -4.59 -3.83 -0.33
N LEU A 197 -5.69 -4.42 0.16
CA LEU A 197 -6.66 -3.73 1.02
C LEU A 197 -7.35 -4.65 2.03
N TYR A 198 -8.01 -4.04 3.02
CA TYR A 198 -8.94 -4.73 3.91
C TYR A 198 -10.38 -4.43 3.49
N LEU A 199 -11.20 -5.48 3.33
CA LEU A 199 -12.63 -5.39 3.11
C LEU A 199 -13.36 -5.67 4.42
N TYR A 200 -14.43 -4.92 4.68
CA TYR A 200 -15.29 -5.25 5.83
C TYR A 200 -15.96 -6.59 5.61
N GLU A 201 -16.63 -6.78 4.47
CA GLU A 201 -17.25 -8.03 4.06
C GLU A 201 -16.74 -8.45 2.70
N PHE A 202 -16.60 -9.76 2.50
CA PHE A 202 -16.06 -10.31 1.27
C PHE A 202 -16.88 -9.90 0.04
N ILE A 203 -18.21 -9.75 0.18
CA ILE A 203 -19.11 -9.31 -0.89
C ILE A 203 -18.64 -8.02 -1.60
N TYR A 204 -17.88 -7.14 -0.94
CA TYR A 204 -17.39 -5.91 -1.54
C TYR A 204 -16.26 -6.12 -2.56
N ILE A 205 -15.70 -7.32 -2.67
CA ILE A 205 -14.69 -7.65 -3.68
C ILE A 205 -15.23 -7.47 -5.10
N PHE A 206 -16.52 -7.74 -5.31
CA PHE A 206 -17.17 -7.57 -6.60
C PHE A 206 -17.11 -6.12 -7.08
N SER A 207 -17.36 -5.20 -6.16
CA SER A 207 -17.30 -3.79 -6.47
C SER A 207 -15.87 -3.31 -6.69
N VAL A 208 -14.90 -3.80 -5.90
CA VAL A 208 -13.48 -3.53 -6.17
C VAL A 208 -13.11 -3.90 -7.61
N LEU A 209 -13.46 -5.11 -8.05
CA LEU A 209 -13.19 -5.58 -9.40
C LEU A 209 -13.93 -4.77 -10.47
N GLN A 210 -15.16 -4.36 -10.21
CA GLN A 210 -15.92 -3.49 -11.12
C GLN A 210 -15.24 -2.14 -11.37
N TYR A 211 -14.69 -1.51 -10.32
CA TYR A 211 -14.02 -0.20 -10.43
C TYR A 211 -12.54 -0.30 -10.84
N THR A 212 -12.00 -1.52 -11.00
CA THR A 212 -10.59 -1.77 -11.34
C THR A 212 -10.45 -2.81 -12.46
N PRO A 213 -10.94 -2.54 -13.67
CA PRO A 213 -11.01 -3.53 -14.75
C PRO A 213 -9.64 -4.03 -15.23
N ASN A 214 -8.58 -3.26 -15.00
CA ASN A 214 -7.21 -3.62 -15.39
C ASN A 214 -6.40 -4.29 -14.28
N LEU A 215 -7.02 -4.57 -13.13
CA LEU A 215 -6.33 -5.15 -11.99
C LEU A 215 -5.74 -6.53 -12.33
N ILE A 216 -4.44 -6.70 -12.06
CA ILE A 216 -3.70 -7.94 -12.31
C ILE A 216 -3.47 -8.69 -10.99
N TYR A 217 -3.21 -7.97 -9.91
CA TYR A 217 -2.89 -8.52 -8.59
C TYR A 217 -3.82 -7.93 -7.52
N LEU A 218 -4.49 -8.80 -6.77
CA LEU A 218 -5.36 -8.40 -5.67
C LEU A 218 -4.99 -9.18 -4.41
N ASN A 219 -4.69 -8.46 -3.35
CA ASN A 219 -4.49 -9.01 -2.01
C ASN A 219 -5.53 -8.42 -1.07
N VAL A 220 -6.40 -9.26 -0.55
CA VAL A 220 -7.53 -8.85 0.28
C VAL A 220 -7.50 -9.59 1.60
N LYS A 221 -7.57 -8.82 2.68
CA LYS A 221 -7.94 -9.31 4.00
C LYS A 221 -9.40 -8.93 4.26
N THR A 222 -10.25 -9.85 4.68
CA THR A 222 -11.70 -9.58 4.80
C THR A 222 -12.34 -10.31 5.97
N THR A 223 -13.50 -9.84 6.46
CA THR A 223 -14.39 -10.69 7.27
C THR A 223 -15.44 -11.37 6.39
N LEU A 224 -16.07 -12.40 6.96
CA LEU A 224 -17.18 -13.12 6.34
C LEU A 224 -18.44 -12.25 6.30
N SER A 225 -19.28 -12.48 5.31
CA SER A 225 -20.56 -11.77 5.18
C SER A 225 -21.56 -12.21 6.26
N ASP A 226 -22.00 -11.28 7.11
CA ASP A 226 -22.92 -11.54 8.24
C ASP A 226 -24.37 -11.81 7.78
N THR A 227 -24.69 -11.68 6.50
CA THR A 227 -26.08 -11.65 6.04
C THR A 227 -26.38 -12.58 4.86
N HIS A 228 -27.29 -13.52 5.06
CA HIS A 228 -28.07 -14.17 3.99
C HIS A 228 -28.89 -13.16 3.15
N LYS A 229 -29.03 -11.92 3.63
CA LYS A 229 -29.85 -10.86 3.03
C LYS A 229 -28.99 -9.87 2.26
N LYS A 230 -28.55 -10.26 1.06
CA LYS A 230 -28.36 -9.44 -0.17
C LYS A 230 -27.40 -10.12 -1.16
N GLN A 231 -27.56 -11.42 -1.40
CA GLN A 231 -26.90 -12.12 -2.52
C GLN A 231 -27.47 -11.72 -3.90
N ASN A 232 -28.48 -10.85 -3.96
CA ASN A 232 -29.16 -10.46 -5.21
C ASN A 232 -28.45 -9.36 -6.02
N GLU A 233 -27.29 -8.88 -5.59
CA GLU A 233 -26.45 -7.99 -6.39
C GLU A 233 -25.22 -8.78 -6.89
N CYS A 234 -25.47 -9.92 -7.57
CA CYS A 234 -24.49 -10.47 -8.50
C CYS A 234 -24.32 -9.45 -9.63
N ILE A 235 -23.39 -8.53 -9.44
CA ILE A 235 -22.96 -7.62 -10.50
C ILE A 235 -22.28 -8.50 -11.54
N ASN A 236 -22.75 -8.43 -12.78
CA ASN A 236 -22.19 -9.20 -13.88
C ASN A 236 -20.82 -8.60 -14.22
N ILE A 237 -19.74 -9.08 -13.59
CA ILE A 237 -18.40 -8.55 -13.80
C ILE A 237 -17.78 -9.28 -14.99
N ASN A 238 -17.83 -8.64 -16.15
CA ASN A 238 -17.19 -9.15 -17.35
C ASN A 238 -15.77 -8.56 -17.48
N ASN A 239 -14.88 -9.31 -18.14
CA ASN A 239 -13.53 -8.86 -18.54
C ASN A 239 -12.53 -8.56 -17.40
N ILE A 240 -12.52 -9.40 -16.36
CA ILE A 240 -11.51 -9.30 -15.28
C ILE A 240 -10.14 -9.75 -15.81
N LYS A 241 -9.11 -8.90 -15.65
CA LYS A 241 -7.70 -9.20 -16.02
C LYS A 241 -6.86 -9.80 -14.89
N LEU A 242 -7.51 -10.16 -13.78
CA LEU A 242 -6.85 -10.60 -12.56
C LEU A 242 -6.10 -11.91 -12.78
N LYS A 243 -4.78 -11.88 -12.57
CA LYS A 243 -3.91 -13.07 -12.66
C LYS A 243 -3.72 -13.74 -11.32
N GLN A 244 -3.65 -12.96 -10.23
CA GLN A 244 -3.41 -13.48 -8.89
C GLN A 244 -4.34 -12.84 -7.87
N LEU A 245 -4.96 -13.69 -7.06
CA LEU A 245 -5.76 -13.30 -5.91
C LEU A 245 -5.21 -13.97 -4.64
N TYR A 246 -4.91 -13.14 -3.65
CA TYR A 246 -4.58 -13.57 -2.29
C TYR A 246 -5.72 -13.16 -1.35
N LEU A 247 -6.35 -14.14 -0.70
CA LEU A 247 -7.44 -13.91 0.24
C LEU A 247 -7.01 -14.34 1.66
N THR A 248 -7.25 -13.47 2.64
CA THR A 248 -7.13 -13.79 4.05
C THR A 248 -8.45 -13.49 4.75
N PHE A 249 -9.11 -14.53 5.25
CA PHE A 249 -10.33 -14.37 6.03
C PHE A 249 -10.00 -14.15 7.51
N VAL A 250 -10.64 -13.16 8.11
CA VAL A 250 -10.55 -12.85 9.54
C VAL A 250 -11.85 -13.27 10.17
N MET A 251 -11.81 -14.31 10.99
CA MET A 251 -12.94 -14.71 11.81
C MET A 251 -13.26 -13.58 12.79
N LYS A 252 -14.52 -13.14 12.83
CA LYS A 252 -14.99 -12.29 13.91
C LYS A 252 -14.96 -13.15 15.16
N HIS A 253 -14.15 -12.82 16.15
CA HIS A 253 -14.26 -13.46 17.46
C HIS A 253 -15.60 -13.05 18.08
N SER A 254 -16.65 -13.80 17.77
CA SER A 254 -17.89 -13.83 18.53
C SER A 254 -17.53 -14.29 19.93
N THR A 255 -17.76 -13.44 20.93
CA THR A 255 -17.57 -13.77 22.35
C THR A 255 -18.71 -14.65 22.89
N ARG A 256 -19.58 -15.19 22.02
CA ARG A 256 -20.72 -16.02 22.40
C ARG A 256 -20.72 -17.31 21.59
N LEU A 257 -20.88 -18.44 22.27
CA LEU A 257 -21.15 -19.78 21.72
C LEU A 257 -20.21 -20.23 20.58
N GLN A 258 -18.97 -20.56 20.96
CA GLN A 258 -17.86 -20.89 20.06
C GLN A 258 -18.12 -22.01 19.04
N ASN A 259 -19.08 -22.92 19.24
CA ASN A 259 -19.20 -24.09 18.35
C ASN A 259 -20.27 -23.96 17.25
N VAL A 260 -21.31 -23.15 17.46
CA VAL A 260 -22.40 -22.96 16.46
C VAL A 260 -22.09 -21.81 15.53
N ASP A 261 -21.54 -20.72 16.07
CA ASP A 261 -21.16 -19.53 15.28
C ASP A 261 -20.03 -19.86 14.30
N GLN A 262 -19.06 -20.69 14.68
CA GLN A 262 -17.98 -21.12 13.78
C GLN A 262 -18.51 -21.96 12.59
N GLN A 263 -19.52 -22.82 12.78
CA GLN A 263 -20.11 -23.61 11.69
C GLN A 263 -20.81 -22.74 10.65
N LEU A 264 -21.54 -21.75 11.13
CA LEU A 264 -22.20 -20.76 10.27
C LEU A 264 -21.15 -19.97 9.49
N ASP A 265 -20.09 -19.50 10.16
CA ASP A 265 -18.97 -18.78 9.54
C ASP A 265 -18.32 -19.58 8.38
N PHE A 266 -18.09 -20.89 8.55
CA PHE A 266 -17.53 -21.72 7.48
C PHE A 266 -18.49 -21.97 6.32
N LEU A 267 -19.79 -22.15 6.57
CA LEU A 267 -20.79 -22.26 5.50
C LEU A 267 -20.93 -20.95 4.72
N HIS A 268 -20.82 -19.80 5.41
CA HIS A 268 -20.77 -18.49 4.78
C HIS A 268 -19.54 -18.35 3.88
N LEU A 269 -18.36 -18.76 4.35
CA LEU A 269 -17.14 -18.77 3.55
C LEU A 269 -17.30 -19.57 2.25
N ILE A 270 -17.88 -20.77 2.33
CA ILE A 270 -18.10 -21.63 1.15
C ILE A 270 -19.09 -21.00 0.19
N SER A 271 -20.19 -20.45 0.71
CA SER A 271 -21.18 -19.76 -0.12
C SER A 271 -20.57 -18.56 -0.84
N ASP A 272 -19.76 -17.77 -0.14
CA ASP A 272 -19.10 -16.58 -0.65
C ASP A 272 -18.07 -16.95 -1.74
N ILE A 273 -17.24 -17.97 -1.49
CA ILE A 273 -16.29 -18.48 -2.49
C ILE A 273 -17.02 -19.05 -3.70
N LYS A 274 -18.09 -19.81 -3.51
CA LYS A 274 -18.89 -20.36 -4.62
C LYS A 274 -19.52 -19.25 -5.46
N LEU A 275 -20.10 -18.24 -4.81
CA LEU A 275 -20.65 -17.07 -5.49
C LEU A 275 -19.58 -16.32 -6.28
N PHE A 276 -18.43 -16.09 -5.67
CA PHE A 276 -17.30 -15.45 -6.33
C PHE A 276 -16.83 -16.28 -7.53
N SER A 277 -16.64 -17.58 -7.36
CA SER A 277 -16.23 -18.48 -8.43
C SER A 277 -17.20 -18.49 -9.62
N SER A 278 -18.51 -18.48 -9.38
CA SER A 278 -19.52 -18.53 -10.44
C SER A 278 -19.65 -17.23 -11.23
N THR A 279 -19.20 -16.11 -10.67
CA THR A 279 -19.14 -14.81 -11.36
C THR A 279 -17.85 -14.59 -12.15
N LEU A 280 -16.87 -15.50 -12.04
CA LEU A 280 -15.55 -15.36 -12.66
C LEU A 280 -15.45 -16.23 -13.92
N ILE A 281 -15.09 -15.61 -15.04
CA ILE A 281 -14.84 -16.33 -16.30
C ILE A 281 -13.46 -17.02 -16.29
N CYS A 282 -12.46 -16.46 -15.57
CA CYS A 282 -11.10 -17.01 -15.41
C CYS A 282 -10.46 -16.47 -14.13
N LEU A 283 -10.01 -17.32 -13.19
CA LEU A 283 -9.23 -16.85 -12.04
C LEU A 283 -8.34 -17.95 -11.44
N SER A 284 -7.08 -17.62 -11.14
CA SER A 284 -6.21 -18.45 -10.31
C SER A 284 -6.24 -17.94 -8.86
N MET A 285 -6.73 -18.77 -7.93
CA MET A 285 -6.73 -18.47 -6.49
C MET A 285 -5.58 -19.18 -5.79
N ASN A 286 -4.87 -18.46 -4.93
CA ASN A 286 -3.89 -19.06 -4.03
C ASN A 286 -4.29 -18.75 -2.58
N PHE A 287 -4.75 -19.76 -1.83
CA PHE A 287 -5.05 -19.65 -0.41
C PHE A 287 -3.81 -20.09 0.37
N VAL A 288 -3.10 -19.13 0.95
CA VAL A 288 -1.82 -19.43 1.64
C VAL A 288 -2.02 -19.63 3.15
N ASP A 289 -3.08 -19.09 3.76
CA ASP A 289 -3.32 -19.24 5.19
C ASP A 289 -4.82 -19.28 5.52
N LEU A 290 -5.39 -20.48 5.58
CA LEU A 290 -6.57 -20.73 6.42
C LEU A 290 -6.02 -21.19 7.77
N ASN A 291 -5.91 -20.28 8.74
CA ASN A 291 -5.43 -20.60 10.07
C ASN A 291 -6.53 -21.38 10.82
N ILE A 292 -6.62 -22.70 10.58
CA ILE A 292 -7.50 -23.66 11.29
C ILE A 292 -6.75 -24.17 12.52
N ASN A 293 -6.17 -23.27 13.31
CA ASN A 293 -5.56 -23.63 14.58
C ASN A 293 -6.61 -23.34 15.66
N ASP A 294 -6.92 -24.38 16.46
CA ASP A 294 -7.87 -24.43 17.58
C ASP A 294 -9.31 -24.91 17.28
N ILE A 295 -9.48 -25.92 16.41
CA ILE A 295 -10.79 -26.58 16.22
C ILE A 295 -10.62 -28.10 16.33
N ASP A 296 -10.60 -28.62 17.56
CA ASP A 296 -10.39 -30.06 17.80
C ASP A 296 -11.62 -30.92 17.49
N GLU A 297 -12.85 -30.40 17.43
CA GLU A 297 -14.02 -31.24 17.13
C GLU A 297 -15.12 -30.46 16.39
N PHE A 298 -15.20 -30.64 15.07
CA PHE A 298 -16.40 -30.31 14.29
C PHE A 298 -17.13 -31.60 13.88
N PRO A 299 -18.48 -31.64 13.95
CA PRO A 299 -19.30 -32.77 13.47
C PRO A 299 -19.39 -32.85 11.93
N LEU A 300 -18.76 -31.93 11.20
CA LEU A 300 -18.51 -32.05 9.76
C LEU A 300 -17.04 -32.39 9.58
N ASN A 301 -16.79 -33.61 9.12
CA ASN A 301 -15.45 -34.12 8.86
C ASN A 301 -14.66 -33.10 8.03
N GLY A 302 -13.61 -32.49 8.59
CA GLY A 302 -12.85 -31.41 7.95
C GLY A 302 -12.34 -31.79 6.56
N PHE A 303 -12.13 -33.08 6.31
CA PHE A 303 -11.84 -33.65 5.00
C PHE A 303 -12.95 -33.43 3.96
N THR A 304 -14.22 -33.57 4.33
CA THR A 304 -15.35 -33.37 3.41
C THR A 304 -15.53 -31.91 3.04
N LEU A 305 -15.29 -31.00 3.99
CA LEU A 305 -15.31 -29.55 3.77
C LEU A 305 -14.12 -29.09 2.90
N GLN A 306 -12.93 -29.60 3.18
CA GLN A 306 -11.75 -29.37 2.35
C GLN A 306 -11.97 -29.91 0.93
N HIS A 307 -12.62 -31.07 0.78
CA HIS A 307 -12.99 -31.64 -0.51
C HIS A 307 -13.97 -30.76 -1.27
N GLN A 308 -15.02 -30.22 -0.63
CA GLN A 308 -16.00 -29.35 -1.29
C GLN A 308 -15.39 -28.00 -1.72
N LEU A 309 -14.48 -27.43 -0.91
CA LEU A 309 -13.70 -26.25 -1.29
C LEU A 309 -12.75 -26.58 -2.44
N LEU A 310 -12.05 -27.70 -2.36
CA LEU A 310 -11.17 -28.18 -3.42
C LEU A 310 -11.93 -28.47 -4.72
N GLU A 311 -13.11 -29.08 -4.68
CA GLU A 311 -13.97 -29.29 -5.86
C GLU A 311 -14.38 -27.96 -6.49
N SER A 312 -14.86 -27.01 -5.68
CA SER A 312 -15.21 -25.66 -6.14
C SER A 312 -13.98 -24.95 -6.76
N MET A 313 -12.78 -25.21 -6.24
CA MET A 313 -11.52 -24.69 -6.76
C MET A 313 -10.95 -25.47 -7.95
N ILE A 314 -11.22 -26.77 -8.07
CA ILE A 314 -10.82 -27.63 -9.19
C ILE A 314 -11.66 -27.27 -10.41
N GLU A 315 -12.95 -26.99 -10.24
CA GLU A 315 -13.80 -26.42 -11.28
C GLU A 315 -13.22 -25.09 -11.81
N LEU A 316 -12.69 -24.22 -10.93
CA LEU A 316 -11.96 -23.00 -11.31
C LEU A 316 -10.64 -23.27 -12.06
N LYS A 317 -9.93 -24.35 -11.72
CA LYS A 317 -8.63 -24.71 -12.32
C LYS A 317 -8.80 -25.41 -13.67
N GLN A 318 -9.88 -26.15 -13.88
CA GLN A 318 -10.16 -26.91 -15.11
C GLN A 318 -10.58 -26.04 -16.30
N PHE A 319 -10.90 -24.76 -16.09
CA PHE A 319 -11.08 -23.79 -17.17
C PHE A 319 -9.77 -23.22 -17.75
N TYR A 320 -8.61 -23.67 -17.24
CA TYR A 320 -7.27 -23.27 -17.68
C TYR A 320 -6.47 -24.38 -18.40
N LEU A 321 -7.14 -25.40 -18.91
CA LEU A 321 -6.62 -26.32 -19.94
C LEU A 321 -7.39 -26.09 -21.23
#